data_AF-A0A2S6C0G6-F1
#
_entry.id   AF-A0A2S6C0G6-F1
#
_cell.length_a   1.000
_cell.length_b   1.000
_cell.length_c   1.000
_cell.angle_alpha   90.00
_cell.angle_beta   90.00
_cell.angle_gamma   90.00
#
_symmetry.space_group_name_H-M   'P 1'
#
loop_
_entity.id
_entity.type
_entity.pdbx_description
1 polymer ?
#
loop_
_entity_poly.entity_id
_entity_poly.type
_entity_poly.pdbx_seq_one_letter_code
_entity_poly.pdbx_strand_id
1 'polypeptide(L)'
;MQSTTQFQTDDLIHPLLGAWASLLDLGCKGDAHLIESLANEILGLDQFSSAIDNMLEAVGIEDDYHKRLAKDGFWRTAFGERVAVATKEEKREMAVEYLVNLSTMLLAMRRAGLEKRVGEVGERLIGQEAFEAKVAKRVDEQ
;
A
#
# COMPACT_ATOMS: atom_id res chain seq x y z
N MET A 1 18.89 2.80 -25.36
CA MET A 1 19.42 3.13 -24.02
C MET A 1 18.30 2.84 -23.05
N GLN A 2 18.36 1.74 -22.30
CA GLN A 2 17.40 1.45 -21.24
C GLN A 2 17.86 2.23 -20.01
N SER A 3 17.12 3.29 -19.65
CA SER A 3 17.28 3.95 -18.37
C SER A 3 16.92 2.95 -17.30
N THR A 4 17.90 2.45 -16.55
CA THR A 4 17.62 1.58 -15.40
C THR A 4 17.04 2.48 -14.32
N THR A 5 15.71 2.51 -14.18
CA THR A 5 15.04 3.23 -13.09
C THR A 5 15.55 2.64 -11.78
N GLN A 6 16.44 3.36 -11.09
CA GLN A 6 16.93 2.97 -9.78
C GLN A 6 15.94 3.44 -8.73
N PHE A 7 15.09 2.51 -8.27
CA PHE A 7 14.23 2.76 -7.12
C PHE A 7 15.06 2.82 -5.83
N GLN A 8 14.80 3.83 -5.02
CA GLN A 8 15.29 3.96 -3.65
C GLN A 8 14.27 3.40 -2.67
N THR A 9 14.73 3.04 -1.48
CA THR A 9 13.86 2.52 -0.41
C THR A 9 12.73 3.50 -0.05
N ASP A 10 13.01 4.81 -0.06
CA ASP A 10 12.01 5.84 0.25
C ASP A 10 10.89 5.93 -0.80
N ASP A 11 11.15 5.52 -2.05
CA ASP A 11 10.13 5.50 -3.10
C ASP A 11 8.99 4.52 -2.76
N LEU A 12 9.25 3.54 -1.88
CA LEU A 12 8.26 2.55 -1.44
C LEU A 12 7.25 3.12 -0.44
N ILE A 13 7.52 4.28 0.20
CA ILE A 13 6.64 4.86 1.22
C ILE A 13 5.23 5.07 0.67
N HIS A 14 5.11 5.72 -0.49
CA HIS A 14 3.82 6.02 -1.08
C HIS A 14 2.99 4.77 -1.43
N PRO A 15 3.52 3.77 -2.16
CA PRO A 15 2.75 2.55 -2.43
C PRO A 15 2.47 1.71 -1.18
N LEU A 16 3.35 1.70 -0.17
CA LEU A 16 3.10 1.03 1.12
C LEU A 16 1.96 1.69 1.89
N LEU A 17 1.99 3.02 2.02
CA LEU A 17 0.91 3.78 2.66
C LEU A 17 -0.41 3.61 1.93
N GLY A 18 -0.40 3.73 0.60
CA GLY A 18 -1.59 3.58 -0.24
C GLY A 18 -2.22 2.19 -0.17
N ALA A 19 -1.40 1.13 -0.16
CA ALA A 19 -1.87 -0.24 0.04
C ALA A 19 -2.46 -0.43 1.44
N TRP A 20 -1.74 -0.02 2.50
CA TRP A 20 -2.21 -0.10 3.89
C TRP A 20 -3.56 0.60 4.09
N ALA A 21 -3.63 1.84 3.60
CA ALA A 21 -4.81 2.69 3.65
C ALA A 21 -6.03 2.06 2.99
N SER A 22 -5.86 1.61 1.74
CA SER A 22 -6.95 1.05 0.94
C SER A 22 -7.45 -0.26 1.55
N LEU A 23 -6.55 -1.08 2.09
CA LEU A 23 -6.92 -2.32 2.78
C LEU A 23 -7.71 -2.06 4.07
N LEU A 24 -7.33 -1.06 4.86
CA LEU A 24 -8.12 -0.65 6.03
C LEU A 24 -9.52 -0.17 5.64
N ASP A 25 -9.64 0.64 4.59
CA ASP A 25 -10.93 1.16 4.11
C ASP A 25 -11.83 0.04 3.56
N LEU A 26 -11.25 -0.98 2.94
CA LEU A 26 -11.94 -2.20 2.51
C LEU A 26 -12.33 -3.14 3.68
N GLY A 27 -11.83 -2.87 4.89
CA GLY A 27 -12.03 -3.72 6.07
C GLY A 27 -11.10 -4.95 6.12
N CYS A 28 -10.10 -5.03 5.24
CA CYS A 28 -9.10 -6.10 5.19
C CYS A 28 -7.97 -5.86 6.21
N LYS A 29 -8.31 -5.75 7.49
CA LYS A 29 -7.36 -5.37 8.56
C LYS A 29 -6.14 -6.31 8.66
N GLY A 30 -6.35 -7.61 8.47
CA GLY A 30 -5.25 -8.58 8.49
C GLY A 30 -4.23 -8.32 7.38
N ASP A 31 -4.70 -8.00 6.18
CA ASP A 31 -3.83 -7.67 5.04
C ASP A 31 -3.14 -6.31 5.24
N ALA A 32 -3.85 -5.32 5.80
CA ALA A 32 -3.25 -4.03 6.15
C ALA A 32 -2.09 -4.19 7.14
N HIS A 33 -2.25 -5.00 8.21
CA HIS A 33 -1.16 -5.28 9.15
C HIS A 33 0.00 -6.07 8.54
N LEU A 34 -0.26 -6.91 7.55
CA LEU A 34 0.82 -7.56 6.79
C LEU A 34 1.63 -6.54 5.99
N ILE A 35 0.97 -5.58 5.33
CA ILE A 35 1.64 -4.48 4.63
C ILE A 35 2.40 -3.58 5.60
N GLU A 36 1.83 -3.25 6.75
CA GLU A 36 2.50 -2.48 7.81
C GLU A 36 3.76 -3.19 8.32
N SER A 37 3.66 -4.51 8.58
CA SER A 37 4.81 -5.31 9.00
C SER A 37 5.91 -5.33 7.93
N LEU A 38 5.52 -5.44 6.67
CA LEU A 38 6.45 -5.40 5.52
C LEU A 38 7.07 -4.00 5.37
N ALA A 39 6.31 -2.94 5.56
CA ALA A 39 6.82 -1.58 5.54
C ALA A 39 7.85 -1.35 6.66
N ASN A 40 7.57 -1.84 7.86
CA ASN A 40 8.50 -1.76 9.00
C ASN A 40 9.79 -2.56 8.76
N GLU A 41 9.72 -3.69 8.05
CA GLU A 41 10.90 -4.49 7.67
C GLU A 41 11.77 -3.78 6.63
N ILE A 42 11.15 -3.05 5.70
CA ILE A 42 11.85 -2.37 4.59
C ILE A 42 12.40 -1.01 5.00
N LEU A 43 11.58 -0.19 5.66
CA LEU A 43 11.82 1.22 5.98
C LEU A 43 12.33 1.41 7.41
N GLY A 44 11.99 0.47 8.30
CA GLY A 44 12.12 0.66 9.75
C GLY A 44 10.83 1.22 10.37
N LEU A 45 10.59 0.85 11.63
CA LEU A 45 9.38 1.18 12.39
C LEU A 45 9.10 2.68 12.45
N ASP A 46 10.13 3.46 12.75
CA ASP A 46 9.98 4.91 12.96
C ASP A 46 9.60 5.64 11.66
N GLN A 47 10.13 5.19 10.51
CA GLN A 47 9.91 5.84 9.23
C GLN A 47 8.47 5.61 8.74
N PHE A 48 7.96 4.38 8.78
CA PHE A 48 6.60 4.11 8.33
C PHE A 48 5.55 4.65 9.30
N SER A 49 5.78 4.55 10.61
CA SER A 49 4.89 5.16 11.62
C SER A 49 4.77 6.68 11.41
N SER A 50 5.90 7.36 11.20
CA SER A 50 5.91 8.80 10.88
C SER A 50 5.18 9.11 9.57
N ALA A 51 5.32 8.24 8.56
CA ALA A 51 4.64 8.40 7.28
C ALA A 51 3.10 8.27 7.43
N ILE A 52 2.63 7.35 8.27
CA ILE A 52 1.22 7.23 8.64
C ILE A 52 0.76 8.49 9.37
N ASP A 53 1.51 8.95 10.37
CA ASP A 53 1.12 10.14 11.16
C ASP A 53 1.05 11.40 10.31
N ASN A 54 2.06 11.66 9.48
CA ASN A 54 2.07 12.79 8.54
C ASN A 54 0.87 12.75 7.59
N MET A 55 0.51 11.56 7.11
CA MET A 55 -0.64 11.37 6.25
C MET A 55 -1.97 11.59 6.99
N LEU A 56 -2.10 11.13 8.23
CA LEU A 56 -3.27 11.38 9.07
C LEU A 56 -3.44 12.87 9.39
N GLU A 57 -2.34 13.56 9.70
CA GLU A 57 -2.33 15.00 9.90
C GLU A 57 -2.74 15.75 8.63
N ALA A 58 -2.27 15.32 7.46
CA ALA A 58 -2.63 15.91 6.18
C ALA A 58 -4.14 15.82 5.85
N VAL A 59 -4.87 14.90 6.49
CA VAL A 59 -6.34 14.77 6.39
C VAL A 59 -7.08 15.33 7.61
N GLY A 60 -6.40 16.14 8.44
CA GLY A 60 -6.98 16.85 9.58
C GLY A 60 -7.09 16.03 10.86
N ILE A 61 -6.43 14.87 10.94
CA ILE A 61 -6.38 14.03 12.16
C ILE A 61 -5.06 14.29 12.89
N GLU A 62 -5.07 15.29 13.76
CA GLU A 62 -3.84 15.78 14.42
C GLU A 62 -3.60 15.14 15.80
N ASP A 63 -4.65 14.81 16.55
CA ASP A 63 -4.52 14.29 17.92
C ASP A 63 -4.29 12.77 17.99
N ASP A 64 -3.54 12.37 19.01
CA ASP A 64 -3.11 10.97 19.23
C ASP A 64 -4.28 10.00 19.47
N TYR A 65 -5.44 10.48 19.93
CA TYR A 65 -6.59 9.62 20.16
C TYR A 65 -7.22 9.22 18.82
N HIS A 66 -7.51 10.18 17.94
CA HIS A 66 -8.07 9.88 16.63
C HIS A 66 -7.07 9.19 15.70
N LYS A 67 -5.77 9.50 15.79
CA LYS A 67 -4.73 8.76 15.09
C LYS A 67 -4.74 7.27 15.44
N ARG A 68 -4.87 6.92 16.72
CA ARG A 68 -4.99 5.52 17.16
C ARG A 68 -6.24 4.86 16.60
N LEU A 69 -7.40 5.51 16.68
CA LEU A 69 -8.63 4.96 16.13
C LEU A 69 -8.52 4.70 14.60
N ALA A 70 -7.84 5.58 13.86
CA ALA A 70 -7.59 5.41 12.43
C ALA A 70 -6.63 4.24 12.15
N LYS A 71 -5.53 4.13 12.89
CA LYS A 71 -4.56 3.03 12.77
C LYS A 71 -5.17 1.66 13.08
N ASP A 72 -6.06 1.61 14.07
CA ASP A 72 -6.79 0.38 14.43
C ASP A 72 -7.92 0.03 13.43
N GLY A 73 -8.15 0.87 12.42
CA GLY A 73 -9.23 0.74 11.45
C GLY A 73 -10.62 0.81 12.09
N PHE A 74 -10.75 1.50 13.24
CA PHE A 74 -12.04 1.82 13.87
C PHE A 74 -12.57 3.17 13.41
N TRP A 75 -11.68 4.10 13.11
CA TRP A 75 -11.98 5.22 12.26
C TRP A 75 -11.77 4.74 10.82
N ARG A 76 -12.83 4.72 10.01
CA ARG A 76 -12.63 4.69 8.56
C ARG A 76 -11.93 5.99 8.23
N THR A 77 -10.61 5.93 8.14
CA THR A 77 -9.77 7.08 7.86
C THR A 77 -10.37 7.76 6.64
N ALA A 78 -10.66 9.04 6.77
CA ALA A 78 -11.17 9.86 5.69
C ALA A 78 -10.06 10.11 4.62
N PHE A 79 -9.36 9.05 4.18
CA PHE A 79 -8.83 8.97 2.81
C PHE A 79 -9.90 9.42 1.81
N GLY A 80 -11.15 9.17 2.18
CA GLY A 80 -12.37 9.58 1.54
C GLY A 80 -12.81 11.04 1.65
N GLU A 81 -12.30 11.99 2.44
CA GLU A 81 -12.84 13.37 2.24
C GLU A 81 -12.41 14.02 0.92
N ARG A 82 -11.45 13.41 0.19
CA ARG A 82 -11.23 13.64 -1.25
C ARG A 82 -11.68 12.49 -2.17
N VAL A 83 -12.01 11.33 -1.62
CA VAL A 83 -12.51 10.12 -2.33
C VAL A 83 -13.82 9.61 -1.70
N ALA A 84 -14.75 10.50 -1.37
CA ALA A 84 -15.97 10.19 -0.60
C ALA A 84 -17.02 9.47 -1.45
N VAL A 85 -16.68 9.26 -2.73
CA VAL A 85 -17.62 8.84 -3.77
C VAL A 85 -17.21 7.51 -4.41
N ALA A 86 -16.08 6.90 -3.99
CA ALA A 86 -15.65 5.63 -4.54
C ALA A 86 -16.47 4.45 -3.98
N THR A 87 -17.04 3.67 -4.88
CA THR A 87 -17.63 2.36 -4.63
C THR A 87 -16.60 1.39 -4.03
N LYS A 88 -17.08 0.31 -3.42
CA LYS A 88 -16.21 -0.78 -2.92
C LYS A 88 -15.30 -1.34 -4.02
N GLU A 89 -15.77 -1.36 -5.27
CA GLU A 89 -15.00 -1.84 -6.41
C GLU A 89 -13.85 -0.89 -6.74
N GLU A 90 -14.11 0.41 -6.86
CA GLU A 90 -13.07 1.43 -7.11
C GLU A 90 -12.01 1.43 -5.99
N LYS A 91 -12.43 1.24 -4.74
CA LYS A 91 -11.50 1.06 -3.61
C LYS A 91 -10.64 -0.19 -3.75
N ARG A 92 -11.21 -1.30 -4.23
CA ARG A 92 -10.47 -2.53 -4.52
C ARG A 92 -9.46 -2.31 -5.64
N GLU A 93 -9.87 -1.62 -6.70
CA GLU A 93 -8.98 -1.29 -7.82
C GLU A 93 -7.80 -0.43 -7.38
N MET A 94 -8.03 0.61 -6.57
CA MET A 94 -6.95 1.42 -5.98
C MET A 94 -6.00 0.57 -5.13
N ALA A 95 -6.53 -0.30 -4.25
CA ALA A 95 -5.70 -1.21 -3.45
C ALA A 95 -4.82 -2.09 -4.34
N VAL A 96 -5.39 -2.66 -5.40
CA VAL A 96 -4.67 -3.49 -6.37
C VAL A 96 -3.59 -2.69 -7.09
N GLU A 97 -3.86 -1.46 -7.52
CA GLU A 97 -2.86 -0.62 -8.16
C GLU A 97 -1.66 -0.36 -7.26
N TYR A 98 -1.89 -0.03 -5.98
CA TYR A 98 -0.79 0.14 -5.03
C TYR A 98 0.03 -1.13 -4.82
N LEU A 99 -0.64 -2.29 -4.71
CA LEU A 99 0.03 -3.58 -4.56
C LEU A 99 0.82 -3.97 -5.81
N VAL A 100 0.28 -3.72 -7.01
CA VAL A 100 1.00 -3.95 -8.28
C VAL A 100 2.23 -3.05 -8.37
N ASN A 101 2.10 -1.77 -8.02
CA ASN A 101 3.23 -0.83 -7.98
C ASN A 101 4.31 -1.34 -7.03
N LEU A 102 3.91 -1.72 -5.82
CA LEU A 102 4.80 -2.21 -4.79
C LEU A 102 5.53 -3.48 -5.24
N SER A 103 4.82 -4.49 -5.76
CA SER A 103 5.43 -5.71 -6.28
C SER A 103 6.42 -5.44 -7.41
N THR A 104 6.08 -4.54 -8.33
CA THR A 104 6.94 -4.17 -9.46
C THR A 104 8.24 -3.50 -8.98
N MET A 105 8.14 -2.57 -8.02
CA MET A 105 9.30 -1.89 -7.45
C MET A 105 10.19 -2.85 -6.66
N LEU A 106 9.60 -3.76 -5.88
CA LEU A 106 10.34 -4.79 -5.13
C LEU A 106 11.09 -5.75 -6.07
N LEU A 107 10.47 -6.14 -7.18
CA LEU A 107 11.12 -6.92 -8.24
C LEU A 107 12.32 -6.17 -8.84
N ALA A 108 12.14 -4.90 -9.20
CA ALA A 108 13.20 -4.07 -9.75
C ALA A 108 14.37 -3.87 -8.76
N MET A 109 14.07 -3.75 -7.46
CA MET A 109 15.06 -3.68 -6.38
C MET A 109 15.67 -5.05 -6.01
N ARG A 110 15.28 -6.14 -6.70
CA ARG A 110 15.72 -7.53 -6.45
C ARG A 110 15.47 -8.00 -5.00
N ARG A 111 14.38 -7.54 -4.39
CA ARG A 111 13.99 -7.89 -3.02
C ARG A 111 13.15 -9.18 -2.96
N ALA A 112 13.71 -10.24 -3.55
CA ALA A 112 13.06 -11.55 -3.66
C ALA A 112 12.49 -12.04 -2.31
N GLY A 113 11.22 -12.44 -2.30
CA GLY A 113 10.46 -12.84 -1.12
C GLY A 113 9.53 -11.75 -0.56
N LEU A 114 9.88 -10.46 -0.70
CA LEU A 114 8.99 -9.37 -0.28
C LEU A 114 7.89 -9.12 -1.31
N GLU A 115 8.22 -9.18 -2.61
CA GLU A 115 7.26 -9.11 -3.71
C GLU A 115 6.23 -10.24 -3.62
N LYS A 116 6.63 -11.43 -3.18
CA LYS A 116 5.72 -12.58 -3.02
C LYS A 116 4.68 -12.32 -1.93
N ARG A 117 5.11 -11.76 -0.79
CA ARG A 117 4.21 -11.40 0.31
C ARG A 117 3.20 -10.33 -0.09
N VAL A 118 3.64 -9.35 -0.90
CA VAL A 118 2.73 -8.35 -1.49
C VAL A 118 1.80 -9.00 -2.51
N GLY A 119 2.33 -9.93 -3.31
CA GLY A 119 1.58 -10.77 -4.25
C GLY A 119 0.42 -11.48 -3.57
N GLU A 120 0.67 -12.22 -2.50
CA GLU A 120 -0.36 -12.95 -1.75
C GLU A 120 -1.55 -12.07 -1.31
N VAL A 121 -1.30 -10.79 -1.00
CA VAL A 121 -2.38 -9.83 -0.68
C VAL A 121 -3.16 -9.45 -1.94
N GLY A 122 -2.46 -9.14 -3.04
CA GLY A 122 -3.09 -8.81 -4.32
C GLY A 122 -3.90 -9.98 -4.91
N GLU A 123 -3.40 -11.19 -4.77
CA GLU A 123 -4.05 -12.43 -5.20
C GLU A 123 -5.37 -12.66 -4.46
N ARG A 124 -5.46 -12.31 -3.17
CA ARG A 124 -6.73 -12.40 -2.41
C ARG A 124 -7.78 -11.41 -2.91
N LEU A 125 -7.35 -10.28 -3.49
CA LEU A 125 -8.29 -9.25 -3.97
C LEU A 125 -8.87 -9.56 -5.35
N ILE A 126 -8.06 -10.11 -6.27
CA ILE A 126 -8.47 -10.29 -7.68
C ILE A 126 -8.14 -11.66 -8.29
N GLY A 127 -7.57 -12.57 -7.51
CA GLY A 127 -7.08 -13.87 -7.98
C GLY A 127 -5.65 -13.81 -8.53
N GLN A 128 -4.98 -14.96 -8.50
CA GLN A 128 -3.56 -15.07 -8.84
C GLN A 128 -3.25 -14.68 -10.29
N GLU A 129 -3.93 -15.30 -11.25
CA GLU A 129 -3.69 -15.05 -12.68
C GLU A 129 -3.86 -13.57 -13.04
N ALA A 130 -4.90 -12.93 -12.50
CA ALA A 130 -5.19 -11.52 -12.78
C ALA A 130 -4.15 -10.58 -12.15
N PHE A 131 -3.68 -10.88 -10.94
CA PHE A 131 -2.67 -10.07 -10.27
C PHE A 131 -1.30 -10.21 -10.96
N GLU A 132 -0.86 -11.44 -11.23
CA GLU A 132 0.39 -11.71 -11.94
C GLU A 132 0.41 -11.05 -13.32
N ALA A 133 -0.70 -11.12 -14.07
CA ALA A 133 -0.82 -10.44 -15.36
C ALA A 133 -0.68 -8.92 -15.25
N LYS A 134 -1.25 -8.29 -14.20
CA LYS A 134 -1.10 -6.85 -13.96
C LYS A 134 0.34 -6.48 -13.60
N VAL A 135 1.01 -7.28 -12.78
CA VAL A 135 2.43 -7.05 -12.43
C VAL A 135 3.31 -7.20 -13.67
N ALA A 136 3.16 -8.27 -14.44
CA ALA A 136 3.93 -8.50 -15.66
C ALA A 136 3.75 -7.35 -16.66
N LYS A 137 2.50 -6.94 -16.91
CA LYS A 137 2.20 -5.79 -17.78
C LYS A 137 2.92 -4.52 -17.30
N ARG A 138 2.93 -4.25 -15.99
CA ARG A 138 3.57 -3.05 -15.45
C ARG A 138 5.09 -3.12 -15.50
N VAL A 139 5.69 -4.30 -15.34
CA VAL A 139 7.13 -4.51 -15.53
C VAL A 139 7.52 -4.19 -16.99
N ASP A 140 6.71 -4.60 -17.96
CA ASP A 140 6.98 -4.34 -19.39
C ASP A 140 6.84 -2.86 -19.79
N GLU A 141 6.13 -2.06 -18.98
CA GLU A 141 5.92 -0.62 -19.19
C GLU A 141 7.05 0.26 -18.61
N GLN A 142 8.02 -0.31 -17.88
CA GLN A 142 9.14 0.40 -17.23
C GLN A 142 10.42 0.44 -18.07
#